data_AF-A0A392WI34-F1
#
_entry.id   AF-A0A392WI34-F1
#
_cell.length_a   1.000
_cell.length_b   1.000
_cell.length_c   1.000
_cell.angle_alpha   90.00
_cell.angle_beta   90.00
_cell.angle_gamma   90.00
#
_symmetry.space_group_name_H-M   'P 1'
#
loop_
_entity.id
_entity.type
_entity.pdbx_description
1 polymer ?
#
loop_
_entity_poly.entity_id
_entity_poly.type
_entity_poly.pdbx_seq_one_letter_code
_entity_poly.pdbx_strand_id
1 'polypeptide(L)' 'MYWEAFKAMQLLDEQLMPHNGTLIGFTGEQVEVMGQTTLLTTFGEGENAKMIKV' A
#
# COMPACT_ATOMS: atom_id res chain seq x y z
N MET A 1 8.47 -1.82 7.24
CA MET A 1 8.76 -0.55 6.53
C MET A 1 7.48 0.10 5.98
N TYR A 2 6.62 -0.62 5.26
CA TYR A 2 5.41 -0.03 4.66
C TYR A 2 4.29 0.32 5.65
N TRP A 3 4.14 -0.39 6.77
CA TRP A 3 3.09 -0.11 7.76
C TRP A 3 3.13 1.32 8.34
N GLU A 4 4.33 1.84 8.62
CA GLU A 4 4.47 3.22 9.12
C GLU A 4 4.02 4.26 8.07
N ALA A 5 4.29 4.00 6.79
CA ALA A 5 3.81 4.85 5.69
C ALA A 5 2.28 4.78 5.57
N PHE A 6 1.68 3.60 5.74
CA PHE A 6 0.23 3.43 5.75
C PHE A 6 -0.44 4.22 6.89
N LYS A 7 0.14 4.16 8.09
CA LYS A 7 -0.31 4.98 9.23
C LYS A 7 -0.19 6.48 8.95
N ALA A 8 0.92 6.92 8.34
CA ALA A 8 1.12 8.32 7.98
C ALA A 8 0.11 8.82 6.93
N MET A 9 -0.36 7.93 6.05
CA MET A 9 -1.43 8.20 5.07
C MET A 9 -2.84 8.21 5.69
N GLN A 10 -2.98 7.90 6.99
CA GLN A 10 -4.27 7.85 7.71
C GLN A 10 -5.29 6.92 7.05
N LEU A 11 -4.82 5.81 6.46
CA LEU A 11 -5.68 4.78 5.90
C LEU A 11 -6.47 4.13 7.04
N LEU A 12 -7.78 4.02 6.87
CA LEU A 12 -8.63 3.33 7.85
C LEU A 12 -8.44 1.82 7.69
N ASP A 13 -8.47 1.09 8.80
CA ASP A 13 -8.36 -0.39 8.77
C ASP A 13 -9.45 -1.02 7.89
N GLU A 14 -10.61 -0.37 7.77
CA GLU A 14 -11.73 -0.76 6.91
C GLU A 14 -11.40 -0.71 5.40
N GLN A 15 -10.37 0.05 5.01
CA GLN A 15 -9.87 0.13 3.63
C GLN A 15 -8.82 -0.94 3.33
N LEU A 16 -8.37 -1.67 4.34
CA LEU A 16 -7.47 -2.81 4.19
C LEU A 16 -8.29 -4.05 3.88
N MET A 17 -8.08 -4.61 2.70
CA MET A 17 -8.61 -5.91 2.34
C MET A 17 -7.77 -6.99 3.02
N PRO A 18 -8.40 -8.02 3.62
CA PRO A 18 -7.68 -9.15 4.17
C PRO A 18 -6.80 -9.80 3.10
N HIS A 19 -5.56 -10.09 3.45
CA HIS A 19 -4.63 -10.77 2.57
C HIS A 19 -4.07 -12.01 3.29
N ASN A 20 -4.41 -13.20 2.79
CA ASN A 20 -3.90 -14.44 3.33
C ASN A 20 -2.57 -14.78 2.64
N GLY A 21 -1.48 -14.22 3.17
CA GLY A 21 -0.14 -14.44 2.61
C GLY A 21 0.96 -13.83 3.47
N THR A 22 2.18 -14.29 3.25
CA THR A 22 3.40 -13.70 3.83
C THR A 22 4.19 -12.99 2.73
N LEU A 23 4.80 -11.86 3.08
CA LEU A 23 5.81 -11.25 2.22
C LEU A 23 7.15 -11.91 2.51
N ILE A 24 7.80 -12.38 1.46
CA ILE A 24 9.15 -12.96 1.52
C ILE A 24 10.13 -11.86 1.14
N GLY A 25 11.01 -11.49 2.07
CA GLY A 25 12.04 -10.50 1.84
C GLY A 25 13.27 -11.10 1.13
N PHE A 26 14.22 -10.23 0.81
CA PHE A 26 15.35 -10.57 -0.06
C PHE A 26 16.30 -11.61 0.54
N THR A 27 16.30 -11.78 1.87
CA THR A 27 17.12 -12.78 2.57
C THR A 27 16.31 -14.02 2.96
N GLY A 28 15.07 -14.14 2.47
CA GLY A 28 14.17 -15.26 2.75
C GLY A 28 13.36 -15.12 4.04
N GLU A 29 13.44 -13.96 4.71
CA GLU A 29 12.60 -13.63 5.85
C GLU A 29 11.12 -13.58 5.44
N GLN A 30 10.24 -14.15 6.27
CA GLN A 30 8.79 -14.12 6.03
C GLN A 30 8.13 -13.21 7.07
N VAL A 31 7.26 -12.32 6.60
CA VAL A 31 6.49 -11.42 7.46
C VAL A 31 5.02 -11.52 7.11
N GLU A 32 4.17 -11.64 8.13
CA GLU A 32 2.72 -11.61 7.95
C GLU A 32 2.25 -10.26 7.42
N VAL A 33 1.29 -10.30 6.52
CA VAL A 33 0.70 -9.11 5.90
C VAL A 33 -0.55 -8.71 6.69
N MET A 34 -0.58 -7.47 7.17
CA MET A 34 -1.75 -6.92 7.89
C MET A 34 -2.97 -6.74 6.98
N GLY A 35 -2.74 -6.55 5.69
CA GLY A 35 -3.75 -6.37 4.67
C GLY A 35 -3.16 -5.71 3.42
N GLN A 36 -3.98 -5.56 2.40
CA GLN A 36 -3.62 -4.84 1.18
C GLN A 36 -4.66 -3.78 0.87
N THR A 37 -4.27 -2.72 0.18
CA THR A 37 -5.21 -1.72 -0.34
C THR A 37 -4.73 -1.22 -1.68
N THR A 38 -5.65 -0.68 -2.48
CA THR A 38 -5.34 -0.04 -3.76
C THR A 38 -5.39 1.46 -3.57
N LEU A 39 -4.30 2.15 -3.90
CA LEU A 39 -4.24 3.61 -3.75
C LEU A 39 -4.55 4.29 -5.07
N LEU A 40 -5.38 5.33 -5.03
CA LEU A 40 -5.53 6.27 -6.14
C LEU A 40 -4.45 7.32 -6.00
N THR A 41 -3.46 7.28 -6.90
CA THR A 41 -2.33 8.20 -6.90
C THR A 41 -2.41 9.09 -8.14
N THR A 42 -2.27 10.39 -7.95
CA THR A 42 -2.12 11.33 -9.04
C THR A 42 -0.64 11.47 -9.39
N PHE A 43 -0.28 11.19 -10.63
CA PHE A 43 1.08 11.34 -11.16
C PHE A 43 1.15 12.51 -12.13
N GLY A 44 2.27 13.24 -12.10
CA GLY A 44 2.48 14.45 -12.92
C GLY A 44 1.92 15.71 -12.27
N GLU A 45 2.07 16.84 -12.96
CA GLU A 45 1.69 18.16 -12.46
C GLU A 45 0.89 18.94 -13.52
N GLY A 46 0.03 19.86 -13.07
CA GLY A 46 -0.79 20.71 -13.94
C GLY A 46 -1.72 19.89 -14.85
N GLU A 47 -1.80 20.29 -16.12
CA GLU A 47 -2.65 19.62 -17.12
C GLU A 47 -2.20 18.19 -17.48
N ASN A 48 -0.95 17.83 -17.14
CA ASN A 48 -0.41 16.49 -17.38
C ASN A 48 -0.67 15.53 -16.21
N ALA A 49 -1.31 15.99 -15.14
CA ALA A 49 -1.64 15.16 -14.00
C ALA A 49 -2.65 14.06 -14.37
N LYS A 50 -2.36 12.81 -13.98
CA LYS A 50 -3.22 11.65 -14.23
C LYS A 50 -3.42 10.87 -12.95
N MET A 51 -4.67 10.56 -12.65
CA MET A 51 -5.02 9.67 -11.55
C MET A 51 -4.93 8.22 -12.03
N ILE A 52 -4.14 7.41 -11.32
CA ILE A 52 -4.00 5.98 -11.58
C ILE A 52 -4.18 5.18 -10.29
N LYS A 53 -4.62 3.94 -10.43
CA LYS A 53 -4.66 2.97 -9.34
C LYS A 53 -3.30 2.26 -9.27
N VAL A 54 -2.71 2.20 -8.07
CA VAL A 54 -1.46 1.48 -7.78
C VAL A 54 -1.67 0.43 -6.71
#